data_AF-A0A4W3K4A1-F1
#
_entry.id   AF-A0A4W3K4A1-F1
#
_cell.length_a   1.000
_cell.length_b   1.000
_cell.length_c   1.000
_cell.angle_alpha   90.00
_cell.angle_beta   90.00
_cell.angle_gamma   90.00
#
_symmetry.space_group_name_H-M   'P 1'
#
loop_
_entity.id
_entity.type
_entity.pdbx_description
1 polymer ?
#
loop_
_entity_poly.entity_id
_entity_poly.type
_entity_poly.pdbx_seq_one_letter_code
_entity_poly.pdbx_strand_id
1 'polypeptide(L)'
;MSIYQGIRSLLTSLPLLIIVYHSLMVDSTDSLSTNESGCGKDEYKHEDWCCIKCDLGTHLVQDCEKGGDTKCDGCKSGEFMDEKNHLTECRRCTNCDSSEGKEITTNCSRTHNTECKCKENSYELNKHCLNCKSCNDETEEIVQECSAMNDTVCRIKAKNNSSTGMVAAVVVGIIVLVGVGLVVYWYKKRCNKMTLFPLTDIDLTSEQLMDMGELIEPKQYHKIGLKLGLTEATLQQIATDYQNNSKEQGYRILLQWMEMHGKRRAFPDLIDTLRGAELKNIAENIIQKIVGNRTEVPEGCVGNPEDCENGGMTCSTTGHR
;
A
#
# COMPACT_ATOMS: atom_id res chain seq x y z
N MET A 1 38.96 19.10 5.20
CA MET A 1 39.33 19.40 6.60
C MET A 1 40.15 20.69 6.56
N SER A 2 39.95 21.64 7.48
CA SER A 2 40.73 22.90 7.62
C SER A 2 40.22 24.21 6.98
N ILE A 3 38.91 24.48 6.97
CA ILE A 3 38.42 25.89 6.85
C ILE A 3 37.28 26.19 7.85
N TYR A 4 36.59 25.17 8.38
CA TYR A 4 35.43 25.35 9.27
C TYR A 4 35.74 25.46 10.78
N GLN A 5 37.00 25.66 11.17
CA GLN A 5 37.43 25.72 12.57
C GLN A 5 38.09 27.05 12.97
N GLY A 6 38.04 28.08 12.13
CA GLY A 6 38.57 29.43 12.44
C GLY A 6 37.50 30.49 12.74
N ILE A 7 36.24 30.27 12.36
CA ILE A 7 35.17 31.28 12.47
C ILE A 7 34.42 31.20 13.81
N ARG A 8 34.62 30.12 14.59
CA ARG A 8 33.93 29.90 15.86
C ARG A 8 34.51 30.70 17.05
N SER A 9 35.68 31.34 16.90
CA SER A 9 36.29 32.18 17.95
C SER A 9 36.05 33.69 17.79
N LEU A 10 35.45 34.14 16.68
CA LEU A 10 35.12 35.57 16.47
C LEU A 10 33.65 35.90 16.79
N LEU A 11 32.81 34.89 17.01
CA LEU A 11 31.39 35.06 17.36
C LEU A 11 31.09 35.01 18.86
N THR A 12 32.07 34.64 19.71
CA THR A 12 31.91 34.61 21.17
C THR A 12 32.27 35.93 21.86
N SER A 13 32.82 36.92 21.14
CA SER A 13 33.16 38.26 21.67
C SER A 13 32.12 39.33 21.35
N LEU A 14 31.21 39.08 20.40
CA LEU A 14 30.06 39.95 20.11
C LEU A 14 29.10 40.15 21.30
N PRO A 15 28.74 39.13 22.11
CA PRO A 15 27.86 39.38 23.26
C PRO A 15 28.54 40.20 24.36
N LEU A 16 29.87 40.13 24.51
CA LEU A 16 30.59 40.95 25.50
C LEU A 16 30.68 42.42 25.09
N LEU A 17 30.85 42.72 23.80
CA LEU A 17 30.80 44.09 23.30
C LEU A 17 29.39 44.68 23.38
N ILE A 18 28.34 43.87 23.18
CA ILE A 18 26.95 44.31 23.37
C ILE A 18 26.65 44.56 24.86
N ILE A 19 27.15 43.72 25.78
CA ILE A 19 26.99 43.93 27.23
C ILE A 19 27.77 45.18 27.68
N VAL A 20 28.98 45.42 27.15
CA VAL A 20 29.75 46.65 27.44
C VAL A 20 29.06 47.88 26.84
N TYR A 21 28.48 47.78 25.64
CA TYR A 21 27.68 48.86 25.04
C TYR A 21 26.38 49.14 25.83
N HIS A 22 25.70 48.09 26.33
CA HIS A 22 24.55 48.25 27.22
C HIS A 22 24.94 48.79 28.61
N SER A 23 26.13 48.44 29.11
CA SER A 23 26.66 48.93 30.39
C SER A 23 27.17 50.37 30.31
N LEU A 24 27.58 50.84 29.13
CA LEU A 24 27.96 52.24 28.85
C LEU A 24 26.77 53.15 28.47
N MET A 25 25.57 52.57 28.29
CA MET A 25 24.32 53.32 28.02
C MET A 25 23.32 53.29 29.19
N VAL A 26 23.66 52.64 30.32
CA VAL A 26 22.99 52.93 31.60
C VAL A 26 23.66 54.17 32.16
N ASP A 27 23.38 55.29 31.50
CA ASP A 27 23.51 56.59 32.12
C ASP A 27 22.47 56.62 33.25
N SER A 28 22.93 56.98 34.45
CA SER A 28 22.06 57.19 35.58
C SER A 28 21.31 58.49 35.34
N THR A 29 20.26 58.43 34.51
CA THR A 29 19.17 59.37 34.66
C THR A 29 18.40 58.92 35.89
N ASP A 30 18.91 59.31 37.06
CA ASP A 30 18.03 59.64 38.18
C ASP A 30 17.30 60.94 37.76
N SER A 31 16.47 60.80 36.73
CA SER A 31 15.53 61.82 36.32
C SER A 31 14.46 61.78 37.37
N LEU A 32 14.58 62.67 38.36
CA LEU A 32 13.42 63.25 39.01
C LEU A 32 12.40 63.49 37.89
N SER A 33 11.34 62.68 37.89
CA SER A 33 10.42 62.57 36.77
C SER A 33 9.61 63.85 36.65
N THR A 34 10.19 64.88 36.04
CA THR A 34 9.41 65.95 35.44
C THR A 34 9.08 65.46 34.04
N ASN A 35 7.90 64.82 33.92
CA ASN A 35 7.27 64.63 32.61
C ASN A 35 7.15 66.01 31.92
N GLU A 36 7.02 66.03 30.59
CA GLU A 36 6.85 67.23 29.74
C GLU A 36 5.68 68.16 30.14
N SER A 37 4.94 67.85 31.21
CA SER A 37 3.91 68.65 31.87
C SER A 37 4.37 69.39 33.15
N GLY A 38 5.64 69.27 33.57
CA GLY A 38 6.18 69.96 34.74
C GLY A 38 5.79 69.39 36.11
N CYS A 39 5.03 68.29 36.15
CA CYS A 39 4.59 67.60 37.38
C CYS A 39 5.02 66.12 37.40
N GLY A 40 5.01 65.52 38.60
CA GLY A 40 5.37 64.12 38.82
C GLY A 40 4.40 63.08 38.23
N LYS A 41 4.79 61.80 38.28
CA LYS A 41 4.00 60.67 37.71
C LYS A 41 2.59 60.54 38.29
N ASP A 42 2.47 60.75 39.60
CA ASP A 42 1.21 60.67 40.36
C ASP A 42 0.55 62.04 40.55
N GLU A 43 1.01 63.04 39.79
CA GLU A 43 0.52 64.40 39.86
C GLU A 43 -0.04 64.82 38.50
N TYR A 44 -0.83 65.89 38.51
CA TYR A 44 -1.35 66.52 37.32
C TYR A 44 -1.27 68.04 37.47
N LYS A 45 -1.15 68.72 36.33
CA LYS A 45 -1.08 70.18 36.31
C LYS A 45 -2.48 70.76 36.37
N HIS A 46 -2.73 71.59 37.37
CA HIS A 46 -3.91 72.45 37.47
C HIS A 46 -3.44 73.89 37.64
N GLU A 47 -3.77 74.75 36.68
CA GLU A 47 -3.20 76.10 36.58
C GLU A 47 -1.66 76.08 36.62
N ASP A 48 -1.05 76.73 37.62
CA ASP A 48 0.40 76.79 37.82
C ASP A 48 0.92 75.77 38.86
N TRP A 49 0.04 74.91 39.38
CA TRP A 49 0.37 73.98 40.46
C TRP A 49 0.31 72.51 40.04
N CYS A 50 1.10 71.69 40.73
CA CYS A 50 1.03 70.24 40.64
C CYS A 50 0.14 69.71 41.75
N CYS A 51 -1.01 69.16 41.35
CA CYS A 51 -1.97 68.51 42.23
C CYS A 51 -1.74 67.00 42.24
N ILE A 52 -1.93 66.37 43.39
CA ILE A 52 -1.81 64.91 43.55
C ILE A 52 -3.06 64.25 42.95
N LYS A 53 -2.89 63.22 42.13
CA LYS A 53 -4.02 62.45 41.58
C LYS A 53 -4.77 61.71 42.70
N CYS A 54 -6.07 61.56 42.52
CA CYS A 54 -6.91 60.73 43.36
C CYS A 54 -6.48 59.25 43.29
N ASP A 55 -6.56 58.56 44.42
CA ASP A 55 -6.24 57.14 44.49
C ASP A 55 -7.27 56.28 43.73
N LEU A 56 -6.87 55.05 43.42
CA LEU A 56 -7.75 54.04 42.86
C LEU A 56 -9.03 53.85 43.71
N GLY A 57 -10.15 53.63 43.04
CA GLY A 57 -11.48 53.64 43.61
C GLY A 57 -12.02 54.98 44.08
N THR A 58 -11.34 56.07 43.75
CA THR A 58 -11.80 57.44 43.99
C THR A 58 -11.74 58.29 42.71
N HIS A 59 -12.52 59.37 42.68
CA HIS A 59 -12.56 60.34 41.60
C HIS A 59 -12.40 61.77 42.13
N LEU A 60 -12.04 62.70 41.25
CA LEU A 60 -11.89 64.12 41.54
C LEU A 60 -13.24 64.75 41.88
N VAL A 61 -13.29 65.47 43.01
CA VAL A 61 -14.42 66.34 43.38
C VAL A 61 -14.03 67.80 43.25
N GLN A 62 -12.80 68.14 43.63
CA GLN A 62 -12.29 69.50 43.57
C GLN A 62 -10.77 69.47 43.42
N ASP A 63 -10.25 70.27 42.49
CA ASP A 63 -8.81 70.47 42.28
C ASP A 63 -8.12 71.06 43.52
N CYS A 64 -6.80 70.92 43.59
CA CYS A 64 -6.00 71.52 44.66
C CYS A 64 -5.90 73.05 44.47
N GLU A 65 -5.89 73.81 45.57
CA GLU A 65 -5.86 75.28 45.50
C GLU A 65 -4.45 75.85 45.27
N LYS A 66 -3.40 75.26 45.86
CA LYS A 66 -2.00 75.72 45.75
C LYS A 66 -1.01 74.55 45.73
N GLY A 67 -1.27 73.56 44.88
CA GLY A 67 -0.48 72.33 44.82
C GLY A 67 -0.79 71.38 45.99
N GLY A 68 -0.37 70.12 45.85
CA GLY A 68 -0.56 69.10 46.89
C GLY A 68 -1.89 68.37 46.80
N ASP A 69 -2.56 68.15 47.94
CA ASP A 69 -3.70 67.24 48.04
C ASP A 69 -4.93 67.74 47.27
N THR A 70 -5.49 66.84 46.47
CA THR A 70 -6.72 67.03 45.73
C THR A 70 -7.90 66.46 46.51
N LYS A 71 -9.08 67.05 46.40
CA LYS A 71 -10.27 66.52 47.07
C LYS A 71 -10.88 65.40 46.22
N CYS A 72 -10.87 64.19 46.77
CA CYS A 72 -11.35 62.98 46.11
C CYS A 72 -12.53 62.36 46.87
N ASP A 73 -13.40 61.66 46.16
CA ASP A 73 -14.50 60.87 46.76
C ASP A 73 -14.57 59.47 46.14
N GLY A 74 -15.13 58.51 46.88
CA GLY A 74 -15.19 57.12 46.48
C GLY A 74 -16.17 56.86 45.33
N CYS A 75 -15.80 55.96 44.42
CA CYS A 75 -16.70 55.51 43.37
C CYS A 75 -17.99 54.92 43.93
N LYS A 76 -19.10 55.17 43.23
CA LYS A 76 -20.42 54.63 43.57
C LYS A 76 -20.47 53.13 43.26
N SER A 77 -21.50 52.46 43.80
CA SER A 77 -21.73 51.05 43.47
C SER A 77 -21.95 50.89 41.96
N GLY A 78 -21.24 49.94 41.35
CA GLY A 78 -21.25 49.73 39.89
C GLY A 78 -20.23 50.58 39.12
N GLU A 79 -19.36 51.31 39.80
CA GLU A 79 -18.29 52.10 39.20
C GLU A 79 -16.92 51.77 39.81
N PHE A 80 -15.85 51.98 39.03
CA PHE A 80 -14.49 51.67 39.43
C PHE A 80 -13.45 52.66 38.87
N MET A 81 -12.28 52.67 39.53
CA MET A 81 -11.03 53.26 39.04
C MET A 81 -9.87 52.36 39.45
N ASP A 82 -9.17 51.77 38.48
CA ASP A 82 -8.03 50.86 38.70
C ASP A 82 -6.67 51.57 38.82
N GLU A 83 -6.63 52.87 38.51
CA GLU A 83 -5.42 53.69 38.49
C GLU A 83 -5.64 55.02 39.20
N LYS A 84 -4.53 55.63 39.63
CA LYS A 84 -4.55 57.01 40.14
C LYS A 84 -4.98 57.97 39.03
N ASN A 85 -5.97 58.81 39.30
CA ASN A 85 -6.63 59.61 38.26
C ASN A 85 -6.98 61.03 38.74
N HIS A 86 -7.33 61.90 37.80
CA HIS A 86 -7.92 63.23 38.07
C HIS A 86 -9.28 63.37 37.38
N LEU A 87 -9.96 62.26 37.12
CA LEU A 87 -11.23 62.26 36.40
C LEU A 87 -12.35 62.63 37.37
N THR A 88 -13.31 63.44 36.93
CA THR A 88 -14.44 63.89 37.75
C THR A 88 -15.52 62.83 37.93
N GLU A 89 -15.44 61.73 37.17
CA GLU A 89 -16.40 60.62 37.18
C GLU A 89 -15.67 59.28 37.17
N CYS A 90 -16.18 58.30 37.91
CA CYS A 90 -15.69 56.93 37.86
C CYS A 90 -16.15 56.20 36.58
N ARG A 91 -15.37 55.20 36.16
CA ARG A 91 -15.77 54.36 35.02
C ARG A 91 -16.85 53.39 35.46
N ARG A 92 -17.89 53.21 34.64
CA ARG A 92 -18.90 52.18 34.90
C ARG A 92 -18.31 50.79 34.70
N CYS A 93 -18.65 49.89 35.60
CA CYS A 93 -18.26 48.49 35.49
C CYS A 93 -18.90 47.85 34.27
N THR A 94 -18.17 46.94 33.63
CA THR A 94 -18.64 46.14 32.50
C THR A 94 -19.82 45.28 32.94
N ASN A 95 -20.86 45.24 32.11
CA ASN A 95 -21.99 44.34 32.29
C ASN A 95 -21.74 43.06 31.49
N CYS A 96 -21.67 41.91 32.17
CA CYS A 96 -21.59 40.61 31.52
C CYS A 96 -22.99 40.16 31.11
N ASP A 97 -23.41 40.54 29.90
CA ASP A 97 -24.74 40.24 29.41
C ASP A 97 -24.94 38.72 29.24
N SER A 98 -25.81 38.16 30.07
CA SER A 98 -26.16 36.75 30.03
C SER A 98 -26.84 36.34 28.71
N SER A 99 -27.48 37.28 28.01
CA SER A 99 -28.06 37.05 26.68
C SER A 99 -27.01 36.92 25.58
N GLU A 100 -25.82 37.50 25.76
CA GLU A 100 -24.65 37.30 24.91
C GLU A 100 -23.85 36.04 25.28
N GLY A 101 -24.35 35.21 26.21
CA GLY A 101 -23.68 34.00 26.64
C GLY A 101 -22.46 34.25 27.54
N LYS A 102 -22.38 35.41 28.20
CA LYS A 102 -21.32 35.76 29.15
C LYS A 102 -21.73 35.49 30.59
N GLU A 103 -20.75 35.25 31.45
CA GLU A 103 -20.90 35.13 32.90
C GLU A 103 -19.80 35.89 33.64
N ILE A 104 -20.10 36.35 34.86
CA ILE A 104 -19.16 37.09 35.70
C ILE A 104 -18.16 36.10 36.31
N THR A 105 -16.87 36.37 36.12
CA THR A 105 -15.78 35.66 36.82
C THR A 105 -15.35 36.43 38.05
N THR A 106 -15.16 37.74 37.89
CA THR A 106 -14.74 38.64 38.97
C THR A 106 -15.75 39.76 39.10
N ASN A 107 -16.27 39.95 40.31
CA ASN A 107 -17.24 41.02 40.59
C ASN A 107 -16.56 42.40 40.55
N CYS A 108 -17.30 43.38 40.04
CA CYS A 108 -16.95 44.80 40.14
C CYS A 108 -16.64 45.20 41.58
N SER A 109 -15.58 45.97 41.76
CA SER A 109 -15.25 46.65 43.02
C SER A 109 -14.87 48.10 42.70
N ARG A 110 -14.74 48.95 43.72
CA ARG A 110 -14.31 50.34 43.48
C ARG A 110 -12.95 50.42 42.77
N THR A 111 -12.07 49.45 42.96
CA THR A 111 -10.71 49.47 42.40
C THR A 111 -10.53 48.56 41.18
N HIS A 112 -11.54 47.77 40.81
CA HIS A 112 -11.42 46.77 39.73
C HIS A 112 -12.72 46.63 38.95
N ASN A 113 -12.60 46.52 37.63
CA ASN A 113 -13.73 46.28 36.74
C ASN A 113 -14.33 44.88 36.95
N THR A 114 -15.55 44.66 36.45
CA THR A 114 -16.10 43.32 36.24
C THR A 114 -15.28 42.59 35.17
N GLU A 115 -14.94 41.33 35.42
CA GLU A 115 -14.37 40.44 34.41
C GLU A 115 -15.40 39.42 33.94
N CYS A 116 -15.59 39.35 32.62
CA CYS A 116 -16.52 38.43 31.97
C CYS A 116 -15.77 37.28 31.31
N LYS A 117 -16.40 36.10 31.29
CA LYS A 117 -15.99 34.99 30.42
C LYS A 117 -17.21 34.44 29.70
N CYS A 118 -16.99 33.66 28.64
CA CYS A 118 -18.08 32.89 28.04
C CYS A 118 -18.57 31.79 28.99
N LYS A 119 -19.87 31.51 28.93
CA LYS A 119 -20.51 30.43 29.69
C LYS A 119 -19.87 29.08 29.40
N GLU A 120 -20.12 28.13 30.29
CA GLU A 120 -19.71 26.75 30.10
C GLU A 120 -20.21 26.19 28.75
N ASN A 121 -19.39 25.37 28.10
CA ASN A 121 -19.60 24.89 26.73
C ASN A 121 -19.67 26.00 25.67
N SER A 122 -18.96 27.11 25.89
CA SER A 122 -18.71 28.14 24.88
C SER A 122 -17.26 28.62 24.87
N TYR A 123 -16.82 29.16 23.74
CA TYR A 123 -15.50 29.74 23.55
C TYR A 123 -15.60 31.17 22.99
N GLU A 124 -14.60 32.00 23.27
CA GLU A 124 -14.52 33.37 22.77
C GLU A 124 -13.90 33.41 21.36
N LEU A 125 -14.62 34.02 20.41
CA LEU A 125 -14.10 34.37 19.09
C LEU A 125 -14.50 35.80 18.75
N ASN A 126 -13.52 36.67 18.52
CA ASN A 126 -13.75 38.09 18.21
C ASN A 126 -14.65 38.82 19.23
N LYS A 127 -14.46 38.59 20.54
CA LYS A 127 -15.29 39.14 21.64
C LYS A 127 -16.74 38.64 21.71
N HIS A 128 -17.09 37.64 20.89
CA HIS A 128 -18.38 36.96 20.93
C HIS A 128 -18.22 35.56 21.52
N CYS A 129 -19.23 35.11 22.26
CA CYS A 129 -19.29 33.75 22.78
C CYS A 129 -19.98 32.84 21.78
N LEU A 130 -19.28 31.80 21.34
CA LEU A 130 -19.80 30.78 20.44
C LEU A 130 -19.92 29.46 21.19
N ASN A 131 -21.02 28.76 20.97
CA ASN A 131 -21.22 27.44 21.55
C ASN A 131 -20.21 26.46 20.97
N CYS A 132 -19.67 25.59 21.82
CA CYS A 132 -18.80 24.53 21.39
C CYS A 132 -19.56 23.54 20.50
N LYS A 133 -18.89 23.04 19.47
CA LYS A 133 -19.37 21.93 18.67
C LYS A 133 -19.46 20.66 19.53
N SER A 134 -20.53 19.90 19.38
CA SER A 134 -20.65 18.54 19.91
C SER A 134 -20.25 17.52 18.84
N CYS A 135 -19.42 16.55 19.21
CA CYS A 135 -19.08 15.43 18.33
C CYS A 135 -20.15 14.33 18.43
N ASN A 136 -20.37 13.59 17.36
CA ASN A 136 -21.25 12.42 17.40
C ASN A 136 -20.50 11.21 17.98
N ASP A 137 -20.84 10.79 19.20
CA ASP A 137 -20.18 9.70 19.92
C ASP A 137 -20.17 8.36 19.15
N GLU A 138 -21.09 8.10 18.22
CA GLU A 138 -21.10 6.87 17.43
C GLU A 138 -20.07 6.91 16.30
N THR A 139 -19.92 8.06 15.64
CA THR A 139 -19.16 8.19 14.39
C THR A 139 -17.87 8.99 14.52
N GLU A 140 -17.70 9.76 15.58
CA GLU A 140 -16.61 10.71 15.78
C GLU A 140 -15.96 10.52 17.15
N GLU A 141 -14.68 10.87 17.25
CA GLU A 141 -13.89 10.97 18.47
C GLU A 141 -13.49 12.43 18.71
N ILE A 142 -13.46 12.85 19.98
CA ILE A 142 -12.95 14.16 20.38
C ILE A 142 -11.42 14.12 20.33
N VAL A 143 -10.83 14.99 19.50
CA VAL A 143 -9.37 15.17 19.41
C VAL A 143 -8.91 16.29 20.33
N GLN A 144 -9.74 17.30 20.49
CA GLN A 144 -9.50 18.44 21.36
C GLN A 144 -10.81 18.82 22.03
N GLU A 145 -10.77 18.87 23.36
CA GLU A 145 -11.87 19.35 24.18
C GLU A 145 -12.09 20.85 23.99
N CYS A 146 -13.32 21.31 24.21
CA CYS A 146 -13.60 22.73 24.18
C CYS A 146 -12.89 23.47 25.33
N SER A 147 -12.50 24.71 25.09
CA SER A 147 -11.85 25.59 26.06
C SER A 147 -12.38 27.00 25.93
N ALA A 148 -12.00 27.89 26.85
CA ALA A 148 -12.44 29.29 26.82
C ALA A 148 -12.12 30.04 25.50
N MET A 149 -11.14 29.56 24.72
CA MET A 149 -10.67 30.22 23.49
C MET A 149 -10.74 29.34 22.24
N ASN A 150 -11.00 28.05 22.39
CA ASN A 150 -10.98 27.11 21.27
C ASN A 150 -12.19 26.18 21.30
N ASP A 151 -12.76 25.94 20.13
CA ASP A 151 -13.83 24.97 19.90
C ASP A 151 -13.37 23.51 20.08
N THR A 152 -14.34 22.62 20.24
CA THR A 152 -14.15 21.17 20.18
C THR A 152 -13.75 20.74 18.77
N VAL A 153 -12.73 19.89 18.66
CA VAL A 153 -12.31 19.32 17.37
C VAL A 153 -12.67 17.83 17.30
N CYS A 154 -13.51 17.47 16.32
CA CYS A 154 -13.97 16.10 16.10
C CYS A 154 -13.20 15.44 14.95
N ARG A 155 -12.92 14.14 15.08
CA ARG A 155 -12.40 13.29 13.99
C ARG A 155 -13.30 12.09 13.77
N ILE A 156 -13.55 11.72 12.52
CA ILE A 156 -14.36 10.53 12.19
C ILE A 156 -13.61 9.26 12.61
N LYS A 157 -14.30 8.36 13.32
CA LYS A 157 -13.79 7.04 13.72
C LYS A 157 -13.50 6.19 12.49
N ALA A 158 -12.36 5.52 12.48
CA ALA A 158 -12.05 4.55 11.44
C ALA A 158 -13.05 3.40 11.50
N LYS A 159 -13.78 3.15 10.40
CA LYS A 159 -14.56 1.94 10.25
C LYS A 159 -13.61 0.78 9.99
N ASN A 160 -13.45 -0.07 10.98
CA ASN A 160 -12.72 -1.32 10.84
C ASN A 160 -13.61 -2.26 10.02
N ASN A 161 -13.56 -2.16 8.69
CA ASN A 161 -14.08 -3.22 7.84
C ASN A 161 -13.15 -4.42 8.00
N SER A 162 -13.32 -5.17 9.09
CA SER A 162 -12.65 -6.44 9.34
C SER A 162 -13.20 -7.47 8.36
N SER A 163 -12.77 -7.36 7.11
CA SER A 163 -12.92 -8.40 6.09
C SER A 163 -11.86 -9.49 6.29
N THR A 164 -11.51 -9.77 7.55
CA THR A 164 -10.53 -10.77 7.95
C THR A 164 -11.00 -12.18 7.57
N GLY A 165 -12.33 -12.40 7.47
CA GLY A 165 -12.91 -13.65 7.01
C GLY A 165 -12.78 -13.91 5.51
N MET A 166 -12.88 -12.88 4.65
CA MET A 166 -12.80 -13.07 3.20
C MET A 166 -11.38 -13.37 2.71
N VAL A 167 -10.37 -12.75 3.33
CA VAL A 167 -8.97 -12.98 2.94
C VAL A 167 -8.55 -14.43 3.24
N ALA A 168 -8.98 -14.98 4.38
CA ALA A 168 -8.67 -16.37 4.74
C ALA A 168 -9.27 -17.39 3.76
N ALA A 169 -10.53 -17.19 3.33
CA ALA A 169 -11.21 -18.10 2.41
C ALA A 169 -10.55 -18.14 1.01
N VAL A 170 -10.12 -16.98 0.50
CA VAL A 170 -9.46 -16.90 -0.82
C VAL A 170 -8.09 -17.59 -0.79
N VAL A 171 -7.31 -17.40 0.28
CA VAL A 171 -5.99 -18.03 0.42
C VAL A 171 -6.12 -19.55 0.50
N VAL A 172 -7.07 -20.07 1.28
CA VAL A 172 -7.34 -21.52 1.36
C VAL A 172 -7.77 -22.08 -0.01
N GLY A 173 -8.62 -21.37 -0.75
CA GLY A 173 -9.04 -21.77 -2.09
C GLY A 173 -7.87 -21.90 -3.08
N ILE A 174 -6.95 -20.93 -3.09
CA ILE A 174 -5.76 -20.96 -3.96
C ILE A 174 -4.84 -22.14 -3.61
N ILE A 175 -4.60 -22.39 -2.32
CA ILE A 175 -3.75 -23.50 -1.86
C ILE A 175 -4.34 -24.85 -2.31
N VAL A 176 -5.65 -25.03 -2.21
CA VAL A 176 -6.33 -26.25 -2.68
C VAL A 176 -6.20 -26.41 -4.19
N LEU A 177 -6.40 -25.35 -4.97
CA LEU A 177 -6.27 -25.40 -6.44
C LEU A 177 -4.84 -25.72 -6.88
N VAL A 178 -3.84 -25.12 -6.23
CA VAL A 178 -2.42 -25.44 -6.48
C VAL A 178 -2.11 -26.88 -6.09
N GLY A 179 -2.61 -27.35 -4.95
CA GLY A 179 -2.46 -28.73 -4.51
C GLY A 179 -3.03 -29.74 -5.52
N VAL A 180 -4.26 -29.52 -5.98
CA VAL A 180 -4.90 -30.35 -7.01
C VAL A 180 -4.13 -30.28 -8.32
N GLY A 181 -3.71 -29.09 -8.76
CA GLY A 181 -2.93 -28.90 -9.98
C GLY A 181 -1.59 -29.64 -9.94
N LEU A 182 -0.87 -29.59 -8.81
CA LEU A 182 0.36 -30.35 -8.60
C LEU A 182 0.07 -31.84 -8.66
N VAL A 183 -0.93 -32.34 -7.94
CA VAL A 183 -1.32 -33.76 -7.95
C VAL A 183 -1.60 -34.25 -9.37
N VAL A 184 -2.42 -33.52 -10.14
CA VAL A 184 -2.72 -33.82 -11.55
C VAL A 184 -1.46 -33.79 -12.41
N TYR A 185 -0.59 -32.80 -12.21
CA TYR A 185 0.70 -32.72 -12.91
C TYR A 185 1.58 -33.94 -12.63
N TRP A 186 1.68 -34.38 -11.38
CA TRP A 186 2.45 -35.56 -10.98
C TRP A 186 1.86 -36.85 -11.57
N TYR A 187 0.53 -37.01 -11.56
CA TYR A 187 -0.14 -38.13 -12.23
C TYR A 187 0.12 -38.14 -13.74
N LYS A 188 -0.01 -36.99 -14.41
CA LYS A 188 0.24 -36.87 -15.85
C LYS A 188 1.71 -37.13 -16.20
N LYS A 189 2.65 -36.63 -15.40
CA LYS A 189 4.09 -36.89 -15.56
C LYS A 189 4.44 -38.36 -15.37
N ARG A 190 3.76 -39.06 -14.45
CA ARG A 190 3.93 -40.51 -14.23
C ARG A 190 3.34 -41.34 -15.38
N CYS A 191 2.20 -40.96 -15.93
CA CYS A 191 1.63 -41.60 -17.12
C CYS A 191 2.44 -41.33 -18.40
N ASN A 192 3.00 -40.12 -18.56
CA ASN A 192 3.83 -39.80 -19.73
C ASN A 192 5.13 -40.62 -19.78
N LYS A 193 5.59 -41.15 -18.64
CA LYS A 193 6.74 -42.05 -18.59
C LYS A 193 6.38 -43.51 -18.95
N MET A 194 5.10 -43.85 -19.04
CA MET A 194 4.60 -45.23 -19.23
C MET A 194 4.25 -45.58 -20.69
N THR A 195 4.17 -44.60 -21.60
CA THR A 195 3.93 -44.84 -23.04
C THR A 195 5.24 -44.85 -23.83
N LEU A 196 6.14 -45.76 -23.47
CA LEU A 196 7.20 -46.20 -24.37
C LEU A 196 7.35 -47.70 -24.14
N PHE A 197 6.46 -48.47 -24.76
CA PHE A 197 6.68 -49.90 -24.91
C PHE A 197 8.06 -50.04 -25.60
N PRO A 198 9.02 -50.81 -25.06
CA PRO A 198 10.30 -50.97 -25.72
C PRO A 198 10.04 -51.77 -27.00
N LEU A 199 9.95 -51.06 -28.13
CA LEU A 199 9.96 -51.67 -29.45
C LEU A 199 11.29 -52.41 -29.58
N THR A 200 11.25 -53.72 -29.43
CA THR A 200 12.40 -54.59 -29.64
C THR A 200 12.81 -54.50 -31.12
N ASP A 201 14.11 -54.66 -31.40
CA ASP A 201 14.64 -54.71 -32.76
C ASP A 201 14.01 -55.89 -33.51
N ILE A 202 12.89 -55.66 -34.18
CA ILE A 202 12.26 -56.63 -35.07
C ILE A 202 12.95 -56.52 -36.43
N ASP A 203 13.58 -57.60 -36.89
CA ASP A 203 14.02 -57.71 -38.28
C ASP A 203 12.79 -57.74 -39.19
N LEU A 204 12.58 -56.67 -39.96
CA LEU A 204 11.49 -56.56 -40.93
C LEU A 204 11.75 -57.52 -42.10
N THR A 205 10.82 -58.43 -42.35
CA THR A 205 10.83 -59.25 -43.57
C THR A 205 10.29 -58.45 -44.76
N SER A 206 10.63 -58.84 -45.99
CA SER A 206 10.13 -58.20 -47.21
C SER A 206 8.60 -58.17 -47.30
N GLU A 207 7.93 -59.16 -46.70
CA GLU A 207 6.48 -59.26 -46.60
C GLU A 207 5.89 -58.17 -45.69
N GLN A 208 6.50 -57.93 -44.52
CA GLN A 208 6.05 -56.89 -43.58
C GLN A 208 6.21 -55.48 -44.15
N LEU A 209 7.27 -55.23 -44.93
CA LEU A 209 7.49 -53.95 -45.60
C LEU A 209 6.45 -53.66 -46.68
N MET A 210 6.01 -54.70 -47.40
CA MET A 210 4.97 -54.58 -48.42
C MET A 210 3.62 -54.25 -47.77
N ASP A 211 3.32 -54.91 -46.65
CA ASP A 211 2.15 -54.64 -45.81
C ASP A 211 2.12 -53.22 -45.23
N MET A 212 3.30 -52.68 -44.87
CA MET A 212 3.43 -51.30 -44.38
C MET A 212 3.26 -50.27 -45.51
N GLY A 213 3.80 -50.57 -46.69
CA GLY A 213 3.62 -49.74 -47.88
C GLY A 213 2.15 -49.55 -48.23
N GLU A 214 1.31 -50.57 -48.03
CA GLU A 214 -0.14 -50.52 -48.29
C GLU A 214 -0.92 -49.69 -47.25
N LEU A 215 -0.44 -49.58 -46.02
CA LEU A 215 -1.06 -48.76 -44.98
C LEU A 215 -0.84 -47.26 -45.21
N ILE A 216 0.08 -46.90 -46.09
CA ILE A 216 0.42 -45.52 -46.41
C ILE A 216 -0.34 -45.09 -47.67
N GLU A 217 -1.07 -43.97 -47.59
CA GLU A 217 -1.77 -43.45 -48.76
C GLU A 217 -0.79 -43.01 -49.87
N PRO A 218 -1.07 -43.31 -51.16
CA PRO A 218 -0.15 -42.99 -52.26
C PRO A 218 0.19 -41.51 -52.41
N LYS A 219 -0.71 -40.63 -51.98
CA LYS A 219 -0.50 -39.18 -51.98
C LYS A 219 0.58 -38.73 -50.99
N GLN A 220 0.90 -39.55 -49.98
CA GLN A 220 1.85 -39.22 -48.92
C GLN A 220 3.27 -39.74 -49.20
N TYR A 221 3.45 -40.63 -50.17
CA TYR A 221 4.74 -41.26 -50.50
C TYR A 221 5.88 -40.27 -50.70
N HIS A 222 5.61 -39.19 -51.44
CA HIS A 222 6.61 -38.18 -51.70
C HIS A 222 7.05 -37.43 -50.43
N LYS A 223 6.08 -36.98 -49.62
CA LYS A 223 6.31 -36.27 -48.35
C LYS A 223 7.00 -37.17 -47.33
N ILE A 224 6.63 -38.44 -47.27
CA ILE A 224 7.20 -39.44 -46.38
C ILE A 224 8.62 -39.75 -46.81
N GLY A 225 8.86 -39.99 -48.10
CA GLY A 225 10.17 -40.24 -48.64
C GLY A 225 11.19 -39.16 -48.28
N LEU A 226 10.82 -37.88 -48.46
CA LEU A 226 11.68 -36.75 -48.07
C LEU A 226 11.96 -36.71 -46.57
N LYS A 227 10.96 -36.98 -45.72
CA LYS A 227 11.14 -37.03 -44.26
C LYS A 227 11.97 -38.23 -43.79
N LEU A 228 11.93 -39.31 -44.56
CA LEU A 228 12.79 -40.48 -44.39
C LEU A 228 14.22 -40.22 -44.91
N GLY A 229 14.51 -39.06 -45.51
CA GLY A 229 15.84 -38.70 -45.99
C GLY A 229 16.17 -39.20 -47.40
N LEU A 230 15.17 -39.67 -48.16
CA LEU A 230 15.33 -39.99 -49.58
C LEU A 230 15.44 -38.72 -50.42
N THR A 231 16.22 -38.76 -51.49
CA THR A 231 16.36 -37.62 -52.39
C THR A 231 15.16 -37.48 -53.32
N GLU A 232 14.87 -36.24 -53.72
CA GLU A 232 13.83 -35.90 -54.69
C GLU A 232 13.96 -36.72 -55.99
N ALA A 233 15.19 -36.86 -56.49
CA ALA A 233 15.49 -37.63 -57.70
C ALA A 233 15.10 -39.11 -57.56
N THR A 234 15.41 -39.71 -56.41
CA THR A 234 15.05 -41.11 -56.11
C THR A 234 13.54 -41.29 -56.04
N LEU A 235 12.82 -40.34 -55.44
CA LEU A 235 11.36 -40.41 -55.32
C LEU A 235 10.66 -40.24 -56.67
N GLN A 236 11.16 -39.36 -57.54
CA GLN A 236 10.65 -39.19 -58.90
C GLN A 236 10.92 -40.41 -59.79
N GLN A 237 12.07 -41.06 -59.60
CA GLN A 237 12.41 -42.29 -60.29
C GLN A 237 11.44 -43.42 -59.88
N ILE A 238 11.23 -43.66 -58.59
CA ILE A 238 10.28 -44.68 -58.09
C ILE A 238 8.84 -44.38 -58.57
N ALA A 239 8.44 -43.11 -58.59
CA ALA A 239 7.11 -42.72 -59.06
C ALA A 239 6.90 -43.01 -60.56
N THR A 240 7.95 -42.88 -61.36
CA THR A 240 7.93 -43.11 -62.81
C THR A 240 7.99 -44.61 -63.12
N ASP A 241 8.92 -45.33 -62.50
CA ASP A 241 9.15 -46.76 -62.72
C ASP A 241 7.93 -47.60 -62.33
N TYR A 242 7.14 -47.14 -61.35
CA TYR A 242 5.98 -47.84 -60.81
C TYR A 242 4.68 -47.03 -60.90
N GLN A 243 4.52 -46.21 -61.95
CA GLN A 243 3.40 -45.26 -62.09
C GLN A 243 2.00 -45.89 -61.93
N ASN A 244 1.83 -47.16 -62.31
CA ASN A 244 0.55 -47.89 -62.24
C ASN A 244 0.44 -48.85 -61.05
N ASN A 245 1.45 -48.92 -60.18
CA ASN A 245 1.46 -49.82 -59.03
C ASN A 245 1.82 -49.08 -57.75
N SER A 246 0.81 -48.45 -57.14
CA SER A 246 0.96 -47.69 -55.90
C SER A 246 1.38 -48.56 -54.71
N LYS A 247 1.08 -49.86 -54.71
CA LYS A 247 1.53 -50.77 -53.64
C LYS A 247 3.04 -50.96 -53.69
N GLU A 248 3.58 -51.16 -54.89
CA GLU A 248 5.01 -51.33 -55.12
C GLU A 248 5.79 -50.03 -54.83
N GLN A 249 5.21 -48.86 -55.13
CA GLN A 249 5.82 -47.57 -54.80
C GLN A 249 6.09 -47.41 -53.29
N GLY A 250 5.11 -47.73 -52.44
CA GLY A 250 5.26 -47.64 -50.98
C GLY A 250 6.33 -48.59 -50.45
N TYR A 251 6.35 -49.83 -50.97
CA TYR A 251 7.38 -50.81 -50.63
C TYR A 251 8.78 -50.33 -51.03
N ARG A 252 8.97 -49.81 -52.25
CA ARG A 252 10.28 -49.37 -52.76
C ARG A 252 10.85 -48.19 -51.96
N ILE A 253 9.99 -47.27 -51.53
CA ILE A 253 10.37 -46.15 -50.67
C ILE A 253 10.88 -46.64 -49.31
N LEU A 254 10.15 -47.55 -48.67
CA LEU A 254 10.54 -48.13 -47.39
C LEU A 254 11.80 -49.01 -47.50
N LEU A 255 11.93 -49.75 -48.61
CA LEU A 255 13.11 -50.57 -48.91
C LEU A 255 14.36 -49.71 -49.07
N GLN A 256 14.29 -48.66 -49.91
CA GLN A 256 15.40 -47.75 -50.16
C GLN A 256 15.82 -47.01 -48.87
N TRP A 257 14.85 -46.65 -48.03
CA TRP A 257 15.13 -46.08 -46.72
C TRP A 257 15.90 -47.06 -45.82
N MET A 258 15.42 -48.30 -45.73
CA MET A 258 16.03 -49.33 -44.90
C MET A 258 17.45 -49.69 -45.37
N GLU A 259 17.71 -49.65 -46.68
CA GLU A 259 19.05 -49.84 -47.26
C GLU A 259 20.03 -48.72 -46.87
N MET A 260 19.57 -47.47 -46.77
CA MET A 260 20.41 -46.33 -46.38
C MET A 260 20.77 -46.33 -44.89
N HIS A 261 19.89 -46.80 -44.01
CA HIS A 261 20.04 -46.67 -42.55
C HIS A 261 20.53 -47.95 -41.84
N GLY A 262 20.52 -49.10 -42.51
CA GLY A 262 20.95 -50.38 -41.95
C GLY A 262 19.89 -51.05 -41.06
N LYS A 263 20.11 -52.33 -40.73
CA LYS A 263 19.07 -53.20 -40.12
C LYS A 263 18.79 -52.97 -38.63
N ARG A 264 19.71 -52.32 -37.90
CA ARG A 264 19.61 -52.19 -36.43
C ARG A 264 18.73 -50.98 -36.09
N ARG A 265 17.70 -51.15 -35.24
CA ARG A 265 16.68 -50.13 -34.91
C ARG A 265 15.85 -49.57 -36.06
N ALA A 266 15.86 -50.24 -37.21
CA ALA A 266 15.07 -49.82 -38.37
C ALA A 266 13.58 -49.67 -38.05
N PHE A 267 13.00 -50.57 -37.25
CA PHE A 267 11.59 -50.48 -36.90
C PHE A 267 11.26 -49.34 -35.91
N PRO A 268 11.91 -49.23 -34.74
CA PRO A 268 11.75 -48.07 -33.85
C PRO A 268 11.97 -46.72 -34.54
N ASP A 269 13.02 -46.60 -35.36
CA ASP A 269 13.39 -45.35 -36.01
C ASP A 269 12.39 -44.95 -37.10
N LEU A 270 11.85 -45.93 -37.83
CA LEU A 270 10.75 -45.71 -38.78
C LEU A 270 9.50 -45.18 -38.07
N ILE A 271 9.12 -45.82 -36.96
CA ILE A 271 7.96 -45.41 -36.16
C ILE A 271 8.14 -44.01 -35.59
N ASP A 272 9.31 -43.70 -35.03
CA ASP A 272 9.59 -42.37 -34.46
C ASP A 272 9.61 -41.29 -35.56
N THR A 273 10.17 -41.60 -36.72
CA THR A 273 10.15 -40.69 -37.88
C THR A 273 8.73 -40.44 -38.36
N LEU A 274 7.89 -41.47 -38.46
CA LEU A 274 6.47 -41.33 -38.82
C LEU A 274 5.67 -40.54 -37.77
N ARG A 275 5.96 -40.76 -36.47
CA ARG A 275 5.30 -40.05 -35.36
C ARG A 275 5.69 -38.56 -35.33
N GLY A 276 6.95 -38.24 -35.65
CA GLY A 276 7.44 -36.88 -35.89
C GLY A 276 6.98 -36.27 -37.22
N ALA A 277 6.53 -37.11 -38.16
CA ALA A 277 6.07 -36.68 -39.48
C ALA A 277 4.60 -36.21 -39.53
N GLU A 278 3.90 -36.13 -38.38
CA GLU A 278 2.45 -35.93 -38.23
C GLU A 278 1.59 -37.13 -38.67
N LEU A 279 2.20 -38.30 -38.89
CA LEU A 279 1.54 -39.54 -39.33
C LEU A 279 1.34 -40.50 -38.15
N LYS A 280 0.96 -39.96 -36.99
CA LYS A 280 0.84 -40.72 -35.73
C LYS A 280 -0.10 -41.91 -35.87
N ASN A 281 -1.25 -41.72 -36.51
CA ASN A 281 -2.24 -42.79 -36.70
C ASN A 281 -1.70 -43.93 -37.58
N ILE A 282 -0.87 -43.62 -38.59
CA ILE A 282 -0.26 -44.63 -39.46
C ILE A 282 0.80 -45.40 -38.68
N ALA A 283 1.64 -44.71 -37.91
CA ALA A 283 2.65 -45.35 -37.06
C ALA A 283 2.00 -46.32 -36.06
N GLU A 284 0.92 -45.91 -35.39
CA GLU A 284 0.19 -46.77 -34.45
C GLU A 284 -0.50 -47.95 -35.16
N ASN A 285 -1.06 -47.77 -36.37
CA ASN A 285 -1.61 -48.88 -37.15
C ASN A 285 -0.55 -49.90 -37.58
N ILE A 286 0.66 -49.43 -37.95
CA ILE A 286 1.80 -50.29 -38.27
C ILE A 286 2.25 -51.08 -37.03
N ILE A 287 2.34 -50.42 -35.87
CA ILE A 287 2.65 -51.07 -34.59
C ILE A 287 1.61 -52.16 -34.30
N GLN A 288 0.32 -51.85 -34.42
CA GLN A 288 -0.76 -52.82 -34.18
C GLN A 288 -0.69 -54.02 -35.15
N LYS A 289 -0.42 -53.80 -36.44
CA LYS A 289 -0.36 -54.89 -37.44
C LYS A 289 0.85 -55.82 -37.24
N ILE A 290 1.99 -55.27 -36.81
CA ILE A 290 3.26 -56.04 -36.68
C ILE A 290 3.42 -56.64 -35.28
N VAL A 291 3.09 -55.88 -34.24
CA VAL A 291 3.22 -56.30 -32.84
C VAL A 291 1.96 -57.05 -32.38
N GLY A 292 0.78 -56.67 -32.85
CA GLY A 292 -0.48 -57.33 -32.49
C GLY A 292 -0.58 -58.78 -32.97
N ASN A 293 0.26 -59.21 -33.91
CA ASN A 293 0.35 -60.61 -34.36
C ASN A 293 1.44 -61.42 -33.62
N ARG A 294 2.21 -60.80 -32.72
CA ARG A 294 3.09 -61.49 -31.76
C ARG A 294 2.48 -61.32 -30.37
N THR A 295 1.44 -62.09 -30.06
CA THR A 295 0.99 -62.25 -28.68
C THR A 295 2.00 -63.13 -27.92
N GLU A 296 3.13 -62.54 -27.57
CA GLU A 296 3.87 -62.90 -26.36
C GLU A 296 4.02 -61.61 -25.56
N VAL A 297 2.93 -61.22 -24.92
CA VAL A 297 2.96 -60.25 -23.83
C VAL A 297 3.56 -61.00 -22.64
N PRO A 298 4.72 -60.60 -22.08
CA PRO A 298 5.20 -61.16 -20.83
C PRO A 298 4.17 -60.88 -19.75
N GLU A 299 3.82 -61.90 -18.97
CA GLU A 299 2.87 -61.85 -17.88
C GLU A 299 3.10 -60.62 -16.98
N GLY A 300 2.06 -59.81 -16.80
CA GLY A 300 2.09 -58.69 -15.88
C GLY A 300 1.09 -57.61 -16.23
N CYS A 301 -0.17 -57.88 -15.89
CA CYS A 301 -1.34 -56.98 -15.79
C CYS A 301 -2.49 -57.37 -16.73
N VAL A 302 -3.25 -58.39 -16.33
CA VAL A 302 -4.66 -58.52 -16.70
C VAL A 302 -5.46 -57.71 -15.68
N GLY A 303 -6.16 -56.68 -16.15
CA GLY A 303 -7.17 -55.96 -15.39
C GLY A 303 -8.28 -55.52 -16.33
N ASN A 304 -9.52 -55.84 -15.97
CA ASN A 304 -10.72 -55.56 -16.76
C ASN A 304 -11.04 -54.04 -16.70
N PRO A 305 -11.64 -53.42 -17.73
CA PRO A 305 -11.80 -51.96 -17.82
C PRO A 305 -12.75 -51.28 -16.81
N GLU A 306 -13.28 -51.99 -15.81
CA GLU A 306 -14.38 -51.51 -14.96
C GLU A 306 -13.99 -51.21 -13.49
N ASP A 307 -12.75 -51.45 -13.05
CA ASP A 307 -12.33 -51.22 -11.65
C ASP A 307 -11.76 -49.82 -11.36
N CYS A 308 -12.06 -48.82 -12.20
CA CYS A 308 -11.58 -47.43 -12.00
C CYS A 308 -12.65 -46.53 -11.37
N GLU A 309 -13.37 -47.02 -10.36
CA GLU A 309 -14.21 -46.18 -9.49
C GLU A 309 -13.92 -46.56 -8.03
N ASN A 310 -13.49 -45.56 -7.26
CA ASN A 310 -13.01 -45.65 -5.88
C ASN A 310 -11.52 -45.97 -5.75
N GLY A 311 -10.73 -44.91 -5.92
CA GLY A 311 -9.29 -44.88 -5.66
C GLY A 311 -8.92 -45.50 -4.32
N GLY A 312 -8.30 -46.67 -4.41
CA GLY A 312 -7.79 -47.39 -3.26
C GLY A 312 -7.00 -48.62 -3.70
N MET A 313 -5.78 -48.42 -4.21
CA MET A 313 -4.78 -49.50 -4.21
C MET A 313 -3.50 -49.02 -3.56
N THR A 314 -3.27 -49.54 -2.35
CA THR A 314 -1.96 -49.60 -1.73
C THR A 314 -1.23 -50.79 -2.33
N CYS A 315 -0.10 -50.57 -2.99
CA CYS A 315 0.83 -51.66 -3.31
C CYS A 315 1.92 -51.69 -2.25
N SER A 316 1.76 -52.59 -1.29
CA SER A 316 2.81 -52.98 -0.35
C SER A 316 4.00 -53.57 -1.10
N THR A 317 5.17 -52.99 -0.87
CA THR A 317 6.45 -53.55 -1.28
C THR A 317 6.82 -54.66 -0.30
N THR A 318 6.74 -55.93 -0.72
CA THR A 318 7.47 -57.01 -0.06
C THR A 318 8.60 -57.44 -0.98
N GLY A 319 9.81 -57.01 -0.63
CA GLY A 319 11.05 -57.53 -1.18
C GLY A 319 11.93 -57.97 -0.03
N HIS A 320 12.00 -59.28 0.21
CA HIS A 320 13.08 -59.89 1.00
C HIS A 320 13.86 -60.82 0.08
N ARG A 321 15.11 -60.38 -0.18
CA ARG A 321 16.32 -61.11 -0.55
C ARG A 321 16.31 -62.07 -1.75
#